data_AF-A0A820KFM0-F1
#
_entry.id   AF-A0A820KFM0-F1
#
_cell.length_a   1.000
_cell.length_b   1.000
_cell.length_c   1.000
_cell.angle_alpha   90.00
_cell.angle_beta   90.00
_cell.angle_gamma   90.00
#
_symmetry.space_group_name_H-M   'P 1'
#
loop_
_entity.id
_entity.type
_entity.pdbx_description
1 polymer ?
#
loop_
_entity_poly.entity_id
_entity_poly.type
_entity_poly.pdbx_seq_one_letter_code
_entity_poly.pdbx_strand_id
1 'polypeptide(L)'
;EAKYLFRFYLSLGQYPEASKTAIIIAQQDQESGNYRSARDVLFTMHQELKAQQTAIPFEMANSLMLLHSYILVKIQIKLNNHNRAARLLNRVAHNVSKFPAHGV
;
A
#
# COMPACT_ATOMS: atom_id res chain seq x y z
N GLU A 1 4.57 14.31 10.88
CA GLU A 1 5.73 14.92 10.20
C GLU A 1 6.00 14.34 8.82
N ALA A 2 6.20 13.02 8.68
CA ALA A 2 6.52 12.38 7.39
C ALA A 2 5.50 12.68 6.26
N LYS A 3 4.19 12.77 6.54
CA LYS A 3 3.16 13.15 5.55
C LYS A 3 3.36 14.56 4.96
N TYR A 4 3.90 15.50 5.74
CA TYR A 4 4.21 16.85 5.25
C TYR A 4 5.45 16.86 4.37
N LEU A 5 6.48 16.09 4.77
CA LEU A 5 7.70 15.90 3.97
C LEU A 5 7.39 15.26 2.61
N PHE A 6 6.51 14.27 2.59
CA PHE A 6 6.02 13.65 1.35
C PHE A 6 5.36 14.68 0.41
N ARG A 7 4.45 15.50 0.93
CA ARG A 7 3.78 16.56 0.14
C ARG A 7 4.78 17.61 -0.35
N PHE A 8 5.77 17.94 0.46
CA PHE A 8 6.84 18.86 0.09
C PHE A 8 7.67 18.30 -1.09
N TYR A 9 8.12 17.04 -1.04
CA TYR A 9 8.86 16.43 -2.15
C TYR A 9 8.03 16.32 -3.42
N LEU A 10 6.73 16.02 -3.31
CA LEU A 10 5.81 16.06 -4.45
C LEU A 10 5.73 17.46 -5.06
N SER A 11 5.58 18.51 -4.25
CA SER A 11 5.53 19.89 -4.77
C SER A 11 6.82 20.35 -5.44
N LEU A 12 7.97 19.77 -5.06
CA LEU A 12 9.26 20.05 -5.66
C LEU A 12 9.55 19.19 -6.90
N GLY A 13 8.67 18.25 -7.26
CA GLY A 13 8.91 17.29 -8.35
C GLY A 13 10.02 16.27 -8.04
N GLN A 14 10.39 16.11 -6.77
CA GLN A 14 11.40 15.16 -6.31
C GLN A 14 10.78 13.77 -6.12
N TYR A 15 10.37 13.15 -7.23
CA TYR A 15 9.67 11.86 -7.23
C TYR A 15 10.45 10.69 -6.60
N PRO A 16 11.78 10.55 -6.79
CA PRO A 16 12.54 9.47 -6.15
C PRO A 16 12.53 9.57 -4.62
N GLU A 17 12.70 10.77 -4.08
CA GLU A 17 12.69 11.07 -2.65
C GLU A 17 11.28 10.90 -2.08
N ALA A 18 10.27 11.46 -2.75
CA ALA A 18 8.86 11.28 -2.40
C ALA A 18 8.47 9.79 -2.36
N SER A 19 8.96 9.00 -3.32
CA SER A 19 8.72 7.56 -3.37
C SER A 19 9.29 6.83 -2.16
N LYS A 20 10.53 7.14 -1.77
CA LYS A 20 11.15 6.55 -0.57
C LYS A 20 10.39 6.95 0.70
N THR A 21 10.03 8.22 0.82
CA THR A 21 9.23 8.70 1.96
C THR A 21 7.85 8.03 2.01
N ALA A 22 7.20 7.81 0.87
CA ALA A 22 5.91 7.12 0.80
C ALA A 22 5.99 5.68 1.31
N ILE A 23 7.05 4.94 0.97
CA ILE A 23 7.29 3.57 1.45
C ILE A 23 7.44 3.57 2.99
N ILE A 24 8.23 4.50 3.53
CA ILE A 24 8.45 4.61 4.99
C ILE A 24 7.14 4.92 5.72
N ILE A 25 6.35 5.89 5.22
CA ILE A 25 5.04 6.23 5.82
C ILE A 25 4.11 5.01 5.78
N ALA A 26 4.06 4.31 4.65
CA ALA A 26 3.18 3.16 4.50
C ALA A 26 3.59 2.02 5.44
N GLN A 27 4.89 1.79 5.65
CA GLN A 27 5.38 0.80 6.59
C GLN A 27 4.99 1.15 8.03
N GLN A 28 5.16 2.41 8.44
CA GLN A 28 4.74 2.87 9.77
C GLN A 28 3.23 2.72 9.99
N ASP A 29 2.43 3.12 8.99
CA ASP A 29 0.98 2.97 9.05
C ASP A 29 0.59 1.48 9.10
N GLN A 30 1.29 0.61 8.38
CA GLN A 30 1.06 -0.83 8.36
C GLN A 30 1.41 -1.51 9.69
N GLU A 31 2.53 -1.14 10.30
CA GLU A 31 2.94 -1.59 11.64
C GLU A 31 1.93 -1.13 12.71
N SER A 32 1.39 0.09 12.56
CA SER A 32 0.34 0.63 13.42
C SER A 32 -1.05 0.03 13.19
N GLY A 33 -1.20 -0.88 12.21
CA GLY A 33 -2.49 -1.49 11.83
C GLY A 33 -3.39 -0.63 10.92
N ASN A 34 -2.93 0.54 10.50
CA ASN A 34 -3.65 1.48 9.63
C ASN A 34 -3.52 1.11 8.13
N TYR A 35 -3.87 -0.13 7.76
CA TYR A 35 -3.65 -0.67 6.41
C TYR A 35 -4.29 0.13 5.27
N ARG A 36 -5.44 0.78 5.53
CA ARG A 36 -6.10 1.65 4.54
C ARG A 36 -5.27 2.90 4.27
N SER A 37 -4.78 3.56 5.32
CA SER A 37 -3.92 4.74 5.20
C SER A 37 -2.63 4.40 4.45
N ALA A 38 -1.96 3.30 4.84
CA ALA A 38 -0.78 2.80 4.15
C ALA A 38 -1.03 2.58 2.64
N ARG A 39 -2.13 1.90 2.31
CA ARG A 39 -2.52 1.63 0.92
C ARG A 39 -2.80 2.91 0.13
N ASP A 40 -3.51 3.87 0.71
CA ASP A 40 -3.88 5.11 0.02
C ASP A 40 -2.66 6.01 -0.24
N VAL A 41 -1.67 6.04 0.68
CA VAL A 41 -0.38 6.72 0.47
C VAL A 41 0.38 6.09 -0.70
N LEU A 42 0.56 4.77 -0.70
CA LEU A 42 1.25 4.07 -1.79
C LEU A 42 0.51 4.21 -3.12
N PHE A 43 -0.82 4.16 -3.10
CA PHE A 43 -1.64 4.31 -4.31
C PHE A 43 -1.53 5.71 -4.91
N THR A 44 -1.51 6.75 -4.07
CA THR A 44 -1.29 8.13 -4.52
C THR A 44 0.06 8.27 -5.20
N MET A 45 1.14 7.81 -4.54
CA MET A 45 2.48 7.89 -5.12
C MET A 45 2.62 7.05 -6.40
N HIS A 46 2.01 5.87 -6.46
CA HIS A 46 2.01 5.03 -7.66
C HIS A 46 1.34 5.74 -8.85
N GLN A 47 0.23 6.46 -8.62
CA GLN A 47 -0.42 7.23 -9.68
C GLN A 47 0.44 8.40 -10.16
N GLU A 48 1.10 9.10 -9.24
CA GLU A 48 2.04 10.18 -9.58
C GLU A 48 3.21 9.66 -10.42
N LEU A 49 3.88 8.59 -9.99
CA LEU A 49 4.98 7.99 -10.76
C LEU A 49 4.52 7.55 -12.15
N LYS A 50 3.32 7.00 -12.26
CA LYS A 50 2.74 6.59 -13.54
C LYS A 50 2.43 7.78 -14.45
N ALA A 51 1.89 8.87 -13.91
CA ALA A 51 1.60 10.10 -14.65
C ALA A 51 2.89 10.72 -15.21
N GLN A 52 3.98 10.64 -14.45
CA GLN A 52 5.29 11.16 -14.81
C GLN A 52 6.16 10.15 -15.58
N GLN A 53 5.59 9.01 -15.98
CA GLN A 53 6.29 7.93 -16.70
C GLN A 53 7.60 7.49 -16.04
N THR A 54 7.68 7.61 -14.71
CA THR A 54 8.87 7.27 -13.93
C THR A 54 8.78 5.82 -13.47
N ALA A 55 9.93 5.17 -13.31
CA ALA A 55 10.00 3.79 -12.84
C ALA A 55 9.37 3.66 -11.44
N ILE A 56 8.47 2.69 -11.30
CA ILE A 56 7.81 2.40 -10.03
C ILE A 56 8.68 1.38 -9.27
N PRO A 57 9.11 1.68 -8.02
CA PRO A 57 9.90 0.74 -7.25
C PRO A 57 9.14 -0.56 -7.01
N PHE A 58 9.83 -1.69 -7.18
CA PHE A 58 9.25 -3.03 -6.98
C PHE A 58 8.65 -3.19 -5.57
N GLU A 59 9.35 -2.70 -4.54
CA GLU A 59 8.89 -2.74 -3.16
C GLU A 59 7.55 -2.01 -2.98
N MET A 60 7.39 -0.82 -3.57
CA MET A 60 6.15 -0.07 -3.53
C MET A 60 5.00 -0.84 -4.19
N ALA A 61 5.24 -1.39 -5.39
CA ALA A 61 4.23 -2.15 -6.11
C ALA A 61 3.81 -3.41 -5.34
N ASN A 62 4.77 -4.13 -4.76
CA ASN A 62 4.51 -5.32 -3.96
C ASN A 62 3.72 -5.01 -2.68
N SER A 63 4.15 -4.01 -1.91
CA SER A 63 3.47 -3.57 -0.69
C SER A 63 2.06 -3.06 -0.98
N LEU A 64 1.89 -2.27 -2.05
CA LEU A 64 0.58 -1.82 -2.51
C LEU A 64 -0.32 -3.01 -2.87
N MET A 65 0.19 -4.00 -3.62
CA MET A 65 -0.56 -5.20 -3.98
C MET A 65 -1.04 -5.96 -2.72
N LEU A 66 -0.18 -6.16 -1.73
CA LEU A 66 -0.52 -6.87 -0.50
C LEU A 66 -1.61 -6.15 0.29
N LEU A 67 -1.43 -4.86 0.55
CA LEU A 67 -2.42 -4.05 1.29
C LEU A 67 -3.74 -3.95 0.53
N HIS A 68 -3.68 -3.80 -0.80
CA HIS A 68 -4.87 -3.79 -1.63
C HIS A 68 -5.61 -5.13 -1.59
N SER A 69 -4.87 -6.24 -1.62
CA SER A 69 -5.44 -7.59 -1.51
C SER A 69 -6.18 -7.78 -0.20
N TYR A 70 -5.57 -7.36 0.91
CA TYR A 70 -6.17 -7.41 2.24
C TYR A 70 -7.50 -6.64 2.31
N ILE A 71 -7.53 -5.40 1.81
CA ILE A 71 -8.75 -4.57 1.81
C ILE A 71 -9.84 -5.18 0.92
N LEU A 72 -9.47 -5.72 -0.25
CA LEU A 72 -10.41 -6.28 -1.20
C LEU A 72 -11.11 -7.55 -0.69
N VAL A 73 -10.50 -8.34 0.19
CA VAL A 73 -11.13 -9.56 0.72
C VAL A 73 -12.53 -9.28 1.26
N LYS A 74 -12.66 -8.29 2.16
CA LYS A 74 -13.95 -7.92 2.75
C LYS A 74 -14.97 -7.46 1.70
N ILE A 75 -14.51 -6.77 0.66
CA ILE A 75 -15.36 -6.30 -0.45
C ILE A 75 -15.84 -7.49 -1.30
N GLN A 76 -14.93 -8.40 -1.67
CA GLN A 76 -15.27 -9.56 -2.50
C GLN A 76 -16.24 -10.52 -1.79
N ILE A 77 -16.11 -10.69 -0.46
CA ILE A 77 -17.06 -11.47 0.34
C ILE A 77 -18.46 -10.84 0.30
N LYS A 78 -18.56 -9.51 0.47
CA LYS A 78 -19.84 -8.80 0.39
C LYS A 78 -20.49 -8.87 -1.00
N LEU A 79 -19.70 -9.01 -2.04
CA LEU A 79 -20.16 -9.19 -3.42
C LEU A 79 -20.44 -10.66 -3.78
N ASN A 80 -20.44 -11.58 -2.80
CA ASN A 80 -20.59 -13.03 -2.99
C ASN A 80 -19.55 -13.67 -3.93
N ASN A 81 -18.42 -12.98 -4.17
CA ASN A 81 -17.33 -13.44 -5.01
C ASN A 81 -16.31 -14.24 -4.19
N HIS A 82 -16.74 -15.35 -3.59
CA HIS A 82 -15.92 -16.15 -2.68
C HIS A 82 -14.63 -16.68 -3.31
N ASN A 83 -14.66 -17.06 -4.59
CA ASN A 83 -13.47 -17.51 -5.33
C ASN A 83 -12.38 -16.44 -5.41
N ARG A 84 -12.76 -15.17 -5.63
CA ARG A 84 -11.81 -14.06 -5.64
C ARG A 84 -11.32 -13.75 -4.23
N ALA A 85 -12.22 -13.75 -3.25
CA ALA A 85 -11.87 -13.56 -1.85
C ALA A 85 -10.85 -14.60 -1.36
N ALA A 86 -11.05 -15.89 -1.68
CA ALA A 86 -10.15 -16.98 -1.30
C ALA A 86 -8.74 -16.81 -1.87
N ARG A 87 -8.62 -16.40 -3.15
CA ARG A 87 -7.30 -16.12 -3.76
C ARG A 87 -6.57 -14.95 -3.08
N LEU A 88 -7.31 -13.90 -2.74
CA LEU A 88 -6.75 -12.75 -2.03
C LEU A 88 -6.32 -13.13 -0.61
N LEU A 89 -7.15 -13.90 0.10
CA LEU A 89 -6.83 -14.44 1.42
C LEU A 89 -5.58 -15.31 1.38
N ASN A 90 -5.46 -16.19 0.39
CA ASN A 90 -4.29 -17.05 0.26
C ASN A 90 -3.00 -16.21 0.14
N ARG A 91 -3.01 -15.16 -0.68
CA ARG A 91 -1.87 -14.23 -0.80
C ARG A 91 -1.54 -13.53 0.52
N VAL A 92 -2.56 -13.05 1.24
CA VAL A 92 -2.39 -12.37 2.53
C VAL A 92 -1.86 -13.33 3.59
N ALA A 93 -2.36 -14.57 3.64
CA ALA A 93 -1.92 -15.59 4.59
C ALA A 93 -0.43 -15.93 4.43
N HIS A 94 0.06 -16.04 3.19
CA HIS A 94 1.50 -16.21 2.92
C HIS A 94 2.36 -15.03 3.39
N ASN A 95 1.76 -13.86 3.65
CA ASN A 95 2.43 -12.64 4.10
C ASN A 95 1.90 -12.16 5.45
N VAL A 96 1.39 -13.06 6.31
CA VAL A 96 0.69 -12.68 7.56
C VAL A 96 1.59 -11.88 8.52
N SER A 97 2.90 -12.12 8.51
CA SER A 97 3.89 -11.35 9.29
C SER A 97 3.90 -9.86 8.98
N LYS A 98 3.39 -9.47 7.80
CA LYS A 98 3.23 -8.08 7.37
C LYS A 98 1.94 -7.42 7.91
N PHE A 99 1.11 -8.16 8.64
CA PHE A 99 -0.13 -7.66 9.23
C PHE A 99 -0.15 -7.85 10.76
N PRO A 100 0.79 -7.24 11.50
CA PRO A 100 1.01 -7.54 12.92
C PRO A 100 -0.19 -7.21 13.81
N ALA A 101 -0.90 -6.10 13.55
CA ALA A 101 -2.08 -5.72 14.33
C ALA A 101 -3.29 -6.64 14.16
N HIS A 102 -3.27 -7.53 13.17
CA HIS A 102 -4.33 -8.53 12.93
C HIS A 102 -3.76 -9.96 12.93
N GLY A 103 -2.52 -10.13 13.39
CA GLY A 103 -1.95 -11.41 13.76
C GLY A 103 -2.45 -11.77 15.16
N VAL A 104 -3.08 -12.94 15.28
CA VAL A 104 -3.37 -13.58 16.56
C VAL A 104 -2.08 -14.14 17.14
#